data_AF-A0A7W0TA87-F1
#
_entry.id   AF-A0A7W0TA87-F1
#
_cell.length_a   1.000
_cell.length_b   1.000
_cell.length_c   1.000
_cell.angle_alpha   90.00
_cell.angle_beta   90.00
_cell.angle_gamma   90.00
#
_symmetry.space_group_name_H-M   'P 1'
#
loop_
_entity.id
_entity.type
_entity.pdbx_description
1 polymer ?
#
loop_
_entity_poly.entity_id
_entity_poly.type
_entity_poly.pdbx_seq_one_letter_code
_entity_poly.pdbx_strand_id
1 'polypeptide(L)'
;MTVTDLGDALALAGSIDETAALHELIGRAHANRLTLDLAAVIFINSLGVRDWIRMQAAAQKSNLAVELRRVSEPLVHQLNMIIATRGAAHVSSFYAPYACDACGREESLLIDAVAHHDRLVKLDPPPMTCPECGAQMAFNDFPERYFSFLSA
;
A
#
# COMPACT_ATOMS: atom_id res chain seq x y z
N MET A 1 2.90 11.17 -12.89
CA MET A 1 2.18 11.03 -11.61
C MET A 1 1.56 12.36 -11.20
N THR A 2 0.40 12.37 -10.54
CA THR A 2 -0.14 13.57 -9.86
C THR A 2 -0.08 13.39 -8.34
N VAL A 3 0.02 14.50 -7.61
CA VAL A 3 0.04 14.52 -6.14
C VAL A 3 -0.97 15.54 -5.63
N THR A 4 -1.97 15.08 -4.87
CA THR A 4 -3.01 15.93 -4.27
C THR A 4 -2.81 15.99 -2.76
N ASP A 5 -2.92 17.19 -2.19
CA ASP A 5 -2.91 17.38 -0.75
C ASP A 5 -4.29 17.11 -0.16
N LEU A 6 -4.40 16.19 0.79
CA LEU A 6 -5.64 15.86 1.49
C LEU A 6 -5.72 16.51 2.89
N GLY A 7 -4.72 17.33 3.26
CA GLY A 7 -4.57 17.93 4.58
C GLY A 7 -3.78 17.03 5.55
N ASP A 8 -4.17 15.76 5.70
CA ASP A 8 -3.49 14.80 6.57
C ASP A 8 -2.52 13.85 5.83
N ALA A 9 -2.63 13.80 4.50
CA ALA A 9 -1.86 12.92 3.64
C ALA A 9 -1.68 13.49 2.23
N LEU A 10 -0.72 12.93 1.50
CA LEU A 10 -0.51 13.18 0.08
C LEU A 10 -1.05 12.01 -0.73
N ALA A 11 -2.05 12.25 -1.57
CA ALA A 11 -2.57 11.26 -2.49
C ALA A 11 -1.77 11.23 -3.79
N LEU A 12 -1.20 10.07 -4.09
CA LEU A 12 -0.46 9.82 -5.32
C LEU A 12 -1.37 9.08 -6.31
N ALA A 13 -1.40 9.55 -7.56
CA ALA A 13 -2.17 8.93 -8.62
C ALA A 13 -1.37 8.76 -9.92
N GLY A 14 -1.63 7.65 -10.61
CA GLY A 14 -0.98 7.27 -11.85
C GLY A 14 0.24 6.36 -11.65
N SER A 15 1.20 6.45 -12.57
CA SER A 15 2.41 5.62 -12.56
C SER A 15 3.52 6.26 -11.72
N ILE A 16 4.25 5.44 -10.97
CA ILE A 16 5.51 5.79 -10.32
C ILE A 16 6.65 5.33 -11.23
N ASP A 17 7.25 6.27 -11.95
CA ASP A 17 8.36 6.08 -12.88
C ASP A 17 9.43 7.16 -12.64
N GLU A 18 10.41 7.30 -13.53
CA GLU A 18 11.48 8.29 -13.43
C GLU A 18 11.00 9.75 -13.45
N THR A 19 9.75 10.01 -13.86
CA THR A 19 9.15 11.34 -13.83
C THR A 19 8.46 11.64 -12.49
N ALA A 20 8.29 10.63 -11.63
CA ALA A 20 7.73 10.82 -10.31
C ALA A 20 8.75 11.55 -9.42
N ALA A 21 8.50 12.84 -9.16
CA ALA A 21 9.34 13.68 -8.29
C ALA A 21 9.18 13.33 -6.79
N LEU A 22 9.37 12.06 -6.42
CA LEU A 22 9.12 11.54 -5.06
C LEU A 22 9.96 12.22 -3.97
N HIS A 23 11.12 12.76 -4.33
CA HIS A 23 12.00 13.48 -3.41
C HIS A 23 11.37 14.78 -2.88
N GLU A 24 10.46 15.40 -3.63
CA GLU A 24 9.75 16.62 -3.21
C GLU A 24 8.74 16.35 -2.09
N LEU A 25 8.29 15.11 -1.93
CA LEU A 25 7.29 14.71 -0.92
C LEU A 25 7.79 14.93 0.51
N ILE A 26 9.10 14.83 0.73
CA ILE A 26 9.72 15.01 2.06
C ILE A 26 9.45 16.41 2.60
N GLY A 27 9.55 17.44 1.75
CA GLY A 27 9.30 18.83 2.13
C GLY A 27 7.82 19.14 2.39
N ARG A 28 6.93 18.21 2.09
CA ARG A 28 5.47 18.31 2.27
C ARG A 28 4.97 17.50 3.47
N ALA A 29 5.89 16.92 4.25
CA ALA A 29 5.54 16.24 5.49
C ALA A 29 4.95 17.22 6.51
N HIS A 30 3.97 16.75 7.28
CA HIS A 30 3.29 17.54 8.32
C HIS A 30 3.44 16.85 9.68
N ALA A 31 3.68 17.63 10.74
CA ALA A 31 3.85 17.11 12.10
C ALA A 31 4.85 15.93 12.21
N ASN A 32 5.99 16.03 11.53
CA ASN A 32 7.04 15.01 11.50
C ASN A 32 6.59 13.64 10.93
N ARG A 33 5.51 13.65 10.12
CA ARG A 33 4.95 12.47 9.46
C ARG A 33 4.75 12.73 7.97
N LEU A 34 5.11 11.74 7.16
CA LEU A 34 4.78 11.68 5.74
C LEU A 34 3.74 10.57 5.54
N THR A 35 2.47 10.95 5.42
CA THR A 35 1.39 10.02 5.13
C THR A 35 1.13 10.01 3.63
N LEU A 36 1.27 8.84 3.00
CA LEU A 36 1.05 8.63 1.57
C LEU A 36 -0.21 7.81 1.36
N ASP A 37 -1.12 8.35 0.57
CA ASP A 37 -2.30 7.67 0.10
C ASP A 37 -2.09 7.16 -1.32
N LEU A 38 -2.21 5.85 -1.49
CA LEU A 38 -1.66 5.15 -2.65
C LEU A 38 -2.75 4.43 -3.46
N ALA A 39 -4.02 4.70 -3.19
CA ALA A 39 -5.14 3.99 -3.80
C ALA A 39 -5.17 4.14 -5.34
N ALA A 40 -4.75 5.30 -5.84
CA ALA A 40 -4.78 5.64 -7.26
C ALA A 40 -3.43 5.36 -7.98
N VAL A 41 -2.47 4.72 -7.31
CA VAL A 41 -1.23 4.27 -7.96
C VAL A 41 -1.52 3.00 -8.75
N ILE A 42 -1.41 3.08 -10.07
CA ILE A 42 -1.79 1.97 -10.97
C ILE A 42 -0.59 1.16 -11.44
N PHE A 43 0.62 1.70 -11.32
CA PHE A 43 1.83 1.06 -11.84
C PHE A 43 3.09 1.64 -11.19
N ILE A 44 4.14 0.82 -11.11
CA ILE A 44 5.48 1.25 -10.71
C ILE A 44 6.51 0.43 -11.48
N ASN A 45 7.48 1.11 -12.10
CA ASN A 45 8.59 0.46 -12.81
C ASN A 45 9.85 0.36 -11.92
N SER A 46 10.92 -0.22 -12.46
CA SER A 46 12.19 -0.39 -11.72
C SER A 46 12.88 0.93 -11.34
N LEU A 47 12.74 1.97 -12.16
CA LEU A 47 13.29 3.31 -11.87
C LEU A 47 12.48 3.98 -10.75
N GLY A 48 11.16 3.87 -10.80
CA GLY A 48 10.24 4.30 -9.77
C GLY A 48 10.48 3.60 -8.44
N VAL A 49 10.71 2.28 -8.43
CA VAL A 49 11.12 1.53 -7.23
C VAL A 49 12.40 2.09 -6.62
N ARG A 50 13.41 2.38 -7.44
CA ARG A 50 14.67 2.93 -6.96
C ARG A 50 14.47 4.31 -6.33
N ASP A 51 13.68 5.17 -6.96
CA ASP A 51 13.42 6.51 -6.43
C ASP A 51 12.49 6.47 -5.20
N TRP A 52 11.59 5.49 -5.11
CA TRP A 52 10.82 5.20 -3.91
C TRP A 52 11.72 4.84 -2.72
N ILE A 53 12.68 3.93 -2.92
CA ILE A 53 13.66 3.55 -1.88
C ILE A 53 14.48 4.78 -1.44
N ARG A 54 14.86 5.66 -2.38
CA ARG A 54 15.57 6.90 -2.07
C ARG A 54 14.72 7.88 -1.24
N MET A 55 13.44 8.02 -1.57
CA MET A 55 12.49 8.83 -0.81
C MET A 55 12.36 8.31 0.62
N GLN A 56 12.20 7.00 0.81
CA GLN A 56 12.15 6.36 2.13
C GLN A 56 13.43 6.62 2.95
N ALA A 57 14.60 6.48 2.33
CA ALA A 57 15.87 6.76 2.98
C ALA A 57 16.04 8.25 3.34
N ALA A 58 15.53 9.17 2.51
CA ALA A 58 15.53 10.60 2.79
C ALA A 58 14.58 10.98 3.94
N ALA A 59 13.41 10.34 3.99
CA ALA A 59 12.45 10.51 5.09
C ALA A 59 13.08 10.06 6.42
N GLN A 60 13.71 8.89 6.45
CA GLN A 60 14.41 8.37 7.63
C GLN A 60 15.54 9.31 8.09
N LYS A 61 16.37 9.81 7.16
CA LYS A 61 17.43 10.79 7.49
C LYS A 61 16.88 12.10 8.06
N SER A 62 15.67 12.46 7.66
CA SER A 62 14.95 13.65 8.14
C SER A 62 14.13 13.36 9.41
N ASN A 63 14.28 12.17 10.01
CA ASN A 63 13.55 11.70 11.17
C ASN A 63 12.02 11.71 11.01
N LEU A 64 11.52 11.59 9.77
CA LEU A 64 10.10 11.53 9.47
C LEU A 64 9.57 10.11 9.67
N ALA A 65 8.42 9.99 10.35
CA ALA A 65 7.65 8.76 10.33
C ALA A 65 6.92 8.64 8.99
N VAL A 66 7.10 7.54 8.26
CA VAL A 66 6.39 7.30 7.00
C VAL A 66 5.22 6.35 7.24
N GLU A 67 4.04 6.76 6.80
CA GLU A 67 2.83 5.95 6.81
C GLU A 67 2.31 5.75 5.38
N LEU A 68 2.03 4.50 5.02
CA LEU A 68 1.43 4.13 3.74
C LEU A 68 -0.01 3.66 4.01
N ARG A 69 -0.98 4.34 3.41
CA ARG A 69 -2.40 3.98 3.51
C ARG A 69 -3.00 3.71 2.14
N ARG A 70 -4.03 2.86 2.12
CA ARG A 70 -4.72 2.42 0.91
C ARG A 70 -3.73 1.97 -0.17
N VAL A 71 -2.70 1.21 0.22
CA VAL A 71 -1.64 0.74 -0.69
C VAL A 71 -2.27 -0.08 -1.80
N SER A 72 -2.10 0.35 -3.05
CA SER A 72 -2.62 -0.38 -4.19
C SER A 72 -1.87 -1.71 -4.39
N GLU A 73 -2.55 -2.67 -4.99
CA GLU A 73 -2.01 -4.00 -5.24
C GLU A 73 -0.66 -3.99 -6.02
N PRO A 74 -0.45 -3.18 -7.08
CA PRO A 74 0.85 -3.06 -7.73
C PRO A 74 1.99 -2.66 -6.79
N LEU A 75 1.71 -1.83 -5.79
CA LEU A 75 2.70 -1.45 -4.79
C LEU A 75 2.89 -2.54 -3.73
N VAL A 76 1.82 -3.21 -3.28
CA VAL A 76 1.94 -4.37 -2.38
C VAL A 76 2.88 -5.42 -2.98
N HIS A 77 2.76 -5.70 -4.29
CA HIS A 77 3.67 -6.61 -4.99
C HIS A 77 5.14 -6.16 -4.92
N GLN A 78 5.42 -4.86 -5.08
CA GLN A 78 6.80 -4.35 -4.92
C GLN A 78 7.30 -4.39 -3.46
N LEU A 79 6.41 -4.21 -2.48
CA LEU A 79 6.74 -4.35 -1.06
C LEU A 79 7.11 -5.79 -0.69
N ASN A 80 6.39 -6.76 -1.26
CA ASN A 80 6.70 -8.18 -1.10
C ASN A 80 8.01 -8.59 -1.80
N MET A 81 8.28 -8.04 -2.98
CA MET A 81 9.46 -8.43 -3.78
C MET A 81 10.79 -7.86 -3.24
N ILE A 82 10.80 -6.63 -2.72
CA ILE A 82 12.02 -5.91 -2.38
C ILE A 82 11.89 -5.32 -0.97
N ILE A 83 12.50 -5.93 0.03
CA ILE A 83 12.40 -5.49 1.44
C ILE A 83 12.71 -3.98 1.61
N ALA A 84 13.65 -3.44 0.82
CA ALA A 84 14.01 -2.02 0.86
C ALA A 84 12.89 -1.06 0.44
N THR A 85 11.87 -1.50 -0.32
CA THR A 85 10.74 -0.63 -0.71
C THR A 85 9.82 -0.33 0.47
N ARG A 86 9.65 -1.27 1.41
CA ARG A 86 8.96 -1.00 2.68
C ARG A 86 9.79 -0.09 3.58
N GLY A 87 11.10 -0.30 3.66
CA GLY A 87 11.97 0.44 4.58
C GLY A 87 11.42 0.43 6.01
N ALA A 88 11.39 1.60 6.67
CA ALA A 88 10.80 1.78 8.00
C ALA A 88 9.33 2.23 7.96
N ALA A 89 8.68 2.24 6.79
CA ALA A 89 7.31 2.72 6.69
C ALA A 89 6.32 1.77 7.35
N HIS A 90 5.32 2.36 8.00
CA HIS A 90 4.18 1.65 8.57
C HIS A 90 3.07 1.56 7.52
N VAL A 91 2.58 0.36 7.23
CA VAL A 91 1.41 0.17 6.35
C VAL A 91 0.16 0.10 7.21
N SER A 92 -0.73 1.09 7.10
CA SER A 92 -1.98 1.14 7.87
C SER A 92 -3.15 0.50 7.14
N SER A 93 -3.14 0.47 5.81
CA SER A 93 -4.15 -0.22 5.00
C SER A 93 -3.66 -0.50 3.58
N PHE A 94 -4.17 -1.57 2.97
CA PHE A 94 -3.77 -2.01 1.65
C PHE A 94 -4.92 -2.74 0.94
N TYR A 95 -4.94 -2.69 -0.39
CA TYR A 95 -5.87 -3.46 -1.20
C TYR A 95 -5.34 -4.87 -1.41
N ALA A 96 -6.22 -5.87 -1.38
CA ALA A 96 -5.87 -7.26 -1.63
C ALA A 96 -6.97 -7.98 -2.40
N PRO A 97 -6.65 -8.97 -3.26
CA PRO A 97 -7.62 -9.58 -4.17
C PRO A 97 -8.58 -10.51 -3.43
N TYR A 98 -9.87 -10.37 -3.72
CA TYR A 98 -10.94 -11.26 -3.27
C TYR A 98 -11.81 -11.70 -4.45
N ALA A 99 -12.32 -12.93 -4.39
CA ALA A 99 -13.24 -13.50 -5.36
C ALA A 99 -14.55 -13.91 -4.69
N CYS A 100 -15.67 -13.65 -5.36
CA CYS A 100 -17.00 -14.04 -4.92
C CYS A 100 -17.52 -15.21 -5.75
N ASP A 101 -17.59 -16.41 -5.16
CA ASP A 101 -18.10 -17.61 -5.83
C ASP A 101 -19.60 -17.53 -6.18
N ALA A 102 -20.35 -16.63 -5.54
CA ALA A 102 -21.79 -16.51 -5.74
C ALA A 102 -22.17 -15.71 -7.01
N CYS A 103 -21.44 -14.62 -7.33
CA CYS A 103 -21.71 -13.79 -8.51
C CYS A 103 -20.55 -13.73 -9.52
N GLY A 104 -19.41 -14.35 -9.21
CA GLY A 104 -18.22 -14.36 -10.06
C GLY A 104 -17.40 -13.07 -10.03
N ARG A 105 -17.70 -12.14 -9.12
CA ARG A 105 -16.97 -10.87 -9.00
C ARG A 105 -15.60 -11.09 -8.37
N GLU A 106 -14.58 -10.55 -9.02
CA GLU A 106 -13.23 -10.42 -8.47
C GLU A 106 -12.89 -8.94 -8.31
N GLU A 107 -12.41 -8.55 -7.14
CA GLU A 107 -12.06 -7.18 -6.83
C GLU A 107 -11.01 -7.11 -5.73
N SER A 108 -10.10 -6.13 -5.82
CA SER A 108 -9.18 -5.83 -4.73
C SER A 108 -9.92 -5.00 -3.67
N LEU A 109 -10.06 -5.54 -2.46
CA LEU A 109 -10.76 -4.90 -1.35
C LEU A 109 -9.78 -4.31 -0.34
N LEU A 110 -10.16 -3.19 0.26
CA LEU A 110 -9.33 -2.50 1.25
C LEU A 110 -9.34 -3.26 2.57
N ILE A 111 -8.16 -3.66 3.03
CA ILE A 111 -7.91 -4.23 4.35
C ILE A 111 -7.32 -3.15 5.25
N ASP A 112 -7.93 -2.94 6.41
CA ASP A 112 -7.32 -2.18 7.51
C ASP A 112 -6.30 -3.08 8.24
N ALA A 113 -5.02 -2.77 8.06
CA ALA A 113 -3.93 -3.57 8.60
C ALA A 113 -3.83 -3.46 10.13
N VAL A 114 -4.28 -2.33 10.68
CA VAL A 114 -4.27 -2.05 12.12
C VAL A 114 -5.41 -2.80 12.79
N ALA A 115 -6.63 -2.69 12.25
CA ALA A 115 -7.81 -3.36 12.79
C ALA A 115 -7.73 -4.89 12.68
N HIS A 116 -7.05 -5.41 11.66
CA HIS A 116 -6.92 -6.86 11.42
C HIS A 116 -5.54 -7.44 11.79
N HIS A 117 -4.72 -6.70 12.53
CA HIS A 117 -3.35 -7.09 12.90
C HIS A 117 -3.24 -8.56 13.34
N ASP A 118 -4.04 -8.99 14.32
CA ASP A 118 -3.95 -10.33 14.93
C ASP A 118 -4.25 -11.49 13.97
N ARG A 119 -5.01 -11.23 12.91
CA ARG A 119 -5.25 -12.18 11.83
C ARG A 119 -4.10 -12.18 10.83
N LEU A 120 -3.69 -10.98 10.40
CA LEU A 120 -2.65 -10.81 9.40
C LEU A 120 -1.29 -11.36 9.86
N VAL A 121 -0.93 -11.23 11.14
CA VAL A 121 0.30 -11.85 11.69
C VAL A 121 0.27 -13.38 11.67
N LYS A 122 -0.91 -13.99 11.56
CA LYS A 122 -1.12 -15.43 11.39
C LYS A 122 -1.34 -15.83 9.93
N LEU A 123 -1.16 -14.87 9.00
CA LEU A 123 -1.42 -15.05 7.57
C LEU A 123 -2.88 -15.46 7.29
N ASP A 124 -3.81 -14.97 8.11
CA ASP A 124 -5.25 -15.18 7.99
C ASP A 124 -5.89 -13.93 7.37
N PRO A 125 -6.36 -13.98 6.11
CA PRO A 125 -7.08 -12.87 5.49
C PRO A 125 -8.38 -12.57 6.26
N PRO A 126 -8.75 -11.30 6.48
CA PRO A 126 -10.03 -10.97 7.09
C PRO A 126 -11.21 -11.40 6.19
N PRO A 127 -12.35 -11.79 6.78
CA PRO A 127 -13.55 -12.11 6.00
C PRO A 127 -14.08 -10.83 5.34
N MET A 128 -14.39 -10.92 4.05
CA MET A 128 -14.92 -9.80 3.26
C MET A 128 -16.28 -10.14 2.68
N THR A 129 -17.12 -9.13 2.54
CA THR A 129 -18.48 -9.27 1.99
C THR A 129 -18.52 -8.67 0.59
N CYS A 130 -19.12 -9.38 -0.35
CA CYS A 130 -19.26 -8.94 -1.72
C CYS A 130 -20.12 -7.67 -1.79
N PRO A 131 -19.60 -6.56 -2.36
CA PRO A 131 -20.36 -5.32 -2.44
C PRO A 131 -21.54 -5.39 -3.43
N GLU A 132 -21.59 -6.42 -4.28
CA GLU A 132 -22.65 -6.59 -5.28
C GLU A 132 -23.80 -7.47 -4.77
N CYS A 133 -23.51 -8.65 -4.22
CA CYS A 133 -24.54 -9.63 -3.84
C CYS A 133 -24.63 -9.91 -2.34
N GLY A 134 -23.71 -9.38 -1.52
CA GLY A 134 -23.70 -9.60 -0.07
C GLY A 134 -23.19 -10.98 0.39
N ALA A 135 -22.77 -11.86 -0.52
CA ALA A 135 -22.16 -13.13 -0.15
C ALA A 135 -20.75 -12.95 0.45
N GLN A 136 -20.27 -13.95 1.18
CA GLN A 136 -18.86 -13.96 1.62
C GLN A 136 -17.93 -14.10 0.42
N MET A 137 -16.80 -13.39 0.46
CA MET A 137 -15.74 -13.51 -0.54
C MET A 137 -14.57 -14.31 0.02
N ALA A 138 -13.93 -15.08 -0.85
CA ALA A 138 -12.70 -15.79 -0.56
C ALA A 138 -11.50 -14.91 -0.96
N PHE A 139 -10.44 -14.95 -0.17
CA PHE A 139 -9.18 -14.34 -0.56
C PHE A 139 -8.63 -15.03 -1.82
N ASN A 140 -8.20 -14.25 -2.81
CA ASN A 140 -7.85 -14.74 -4.15
C ASN A 140 -6.35 -14.63 -4.44
N ASP A 141 -5.51 -15.02 -3.48
CA ASP A 141 -4.06 -15.20 -3.62
C ASP A 141 -3.54 -16.15 -2.52
N PHE A 142 -2.23 -16.36 -2.43
CA PHE A 142 -1.56 -17.11 -1.38
C PHE A 142 -1.18 -16.18 -0.21
N PRO A 143 -1.81 -16.31 0.97
CA PRO A 143 -1.58 -15.40 2.11
C PRO A 143 -0.10 -15.28 2.52
N GLU A 144 0.65 -16.38 2.45
CA GLU A 144 2.07 -16.43 2.83
C GLU A 144 2.95 -15.56 1.94
N ARG A 145 2.56 -15.40 0.67
CA ARG A 145 3.26 -14.54 -0.28
C ARG A 145 2.75 -13.10 -0.17
N TYR A 146 1.43 -12.94 -0.16
CA TYR A 146 0.79 -11.64 -0.26
C TYR A 146 1.03 -10.77 0.97
N PHE A 147 1.05 -11.36 2.17
CA PHE A 147 1.24 -10.62 3.43
C PHE A 147 2.69 -10.56 3.90
N SER A 148 3.65 -11.09 3.13
CA SER A 148 5.06 -11.12 3.54
C SER A 148 5.63 -9.73 3.86
N PHE A 149 5.14 -8.68 3.18
CA PHE A 149 5.51 -7.29 3.44
C PHE A 149 5.15 -6.80 4.86
N LEU A 150 4.25 -7.47 5.59
CA LEU A 150 3.88 -7.11 6.96
C LEU A 150 4.90 -7.58 8.01
N SER A 151 5.73 -8.57 7.69
CA SER A 151 6.63 -9.26 8.63
C SER A 151 8.04 -8.68 8.75
N ALA A 152 8.28 -7.44 8.32
CA ALA A 152 9.59 -6.77 8.46
C ALA A 152 9.77 -6.04 9.80
#